data_AF-X1U4C1-F1
#
_entry.id   AF-X1U4C1-F1
#
_cell.length_a   1.000
_cell.length_b   1.000
_cell.length_c   1.000
_cell.angle_alpha   90.00
_cell.angle_beta   90.00
_cell.angle_gamma   90.00
#
_symmetry.space_group_name_H-M   'P 1'
#
loop_
_entity.id
_entity.type
_entity.pdbx_description
1 polymer ?
#
loop_
_entity_poly.entity_id
_entity_poly.type
_entity_poly.pdbx_seq_one_letter_code
_entity_poly.pdbx_strand_id
1 'polypeptide(L)' 'EYARELSRILRDLLAAGSKRDIEKMLELAQDIEKLTMVARGGNPDQNSG' A
#
# COMPACT_ATOMS: atom_id res chain seq x y z
N GLU A 1 -14.18 -4.40 2.01
CA GLU A 1 -12.99 -5.00 1.36
C GLU A 1 -11.74 -4.17 1.63
N TYR A 2 -11.73 -2.89 1.26
CA TYR A 2 -10.67 -1.91 1.57
C TYR A 2 -10.06 -2.00 2.98
N ALA A 3 -10.88 -1.91 4.04
CA ALA A 3 -10.37 -1.92 5.41
C ALA A 3 -9.67 -3.25 5.79
N ARG A 4 -10.09 -4.38 5.20
CA ARG A 4 -9.48 -5.70 5.43
C ARG A 4 -8.12 -5.78 4.76
N GLU A 5 -7.99 -5.31 3.51
CA GLU A 5 -6.71 -5.25 2.80
C GLU A 5 -5.75 -4.27 3.45
N LEU A 6 -6.20 -3.06 3.79
CA LEU A 6 -5.37 -2.08 4.50
C LEU A 6 -4.83 -2.67 5.81
N SER A 7 -5.69 -3.32 6.59
CA SER A 7 -5.26 -3.98 7.84
C SER A 7 -4.23 -5.09 7.60
N ARG A 8 -4.28 -5.79 6.46
CA ARG A 8 -3.28 -6.80 6.08
C ARG A 8 -1.94 -6.14 5.75
N ILE A 9 -1.95 -5.13 4.88
CA ILE A 9 -0.73 -4.42 4.46
C ILE A 9 -0.03 -3.79 5.67
N LEU A 10 -0.78 -3.20 6.59
CA LEU A 10 -0.22 -2.60 7.81
C LEU A 10 0.46 -3.63 8.73
N ARG A 11 -0.09 -4.86 8.85
CA ARG A 11 0.56 -5.92 9.63
C ARG A 11 1.87 -6.37 8.98
N ASP A 12 1.88 -6.51 7.66
CA ASP A 12 3.07 -6.89 6.91
C ASP A 12 4.14 -5.78 7.00
N LEU A 13 3.72 -4.51 7.01
CA LEU A 13 4.62 -3.36 7.16
C LEU A 13 5.28 -3.33 8.54
N LEU A 14 4.54 -3.64 9.61
CA LEU A 14 5.11 -3.75 10.96
C LEU A 14 6.14 -4.88 11.04
N ALA A 15 5.86 -6.03 10.41
CA ALA A 15 6.80 -7.15 10.36
C ALA A 15 8.07 -6.82 9.56
N ALA A 16 7.95 -6.12 8.43
CA ALA A 16 9.07 -5.63 7.63
C ALA A 16 9.89 -4.59 8.39
N GLY A 17 9.23 -3.64 9.05
CA GLY A 17 9.86 -2.62 9.90
C GLY A 17 10.67 -3.21 11.05
N SER A 18 10.16 -4.28 11.69
CA SER A 18 10.91 -5.00 12.73
C SER A 18 12.22 -5.60 12.22
N LYS A 19 12.32 -5.90 10.92
CA LYS A 19 13.52 -6.45 10.28
C LYS A 19 14.37 -5.38 9.59
N ARG A 20 13.91 -4.12 9.60
CA ARG A 20 14.47 -3.02 8.79
C ARG A 20 14.56 -3.39 7.30
N ASP A 21 13.60 -4.16 6.82
CA ASP A 21 13.51 -4.56 5.42
C ASP A 21 12.96 -3.38 4.61
N ILE A 22 13.86 -2.48 4.22
CA ILE A 22 13.51 -1.20 3.59
C ILE A 22 12.83 -1.42 2.24
N GLU A 23 13.30 -2.40 1.46
CA GLU A 23 12.71 -2.72 0.15
C GLU A 23 11.27 -3.20 0.32
N LYS A 24 11.00 -4.10 1.28
CA LYS A 24 9.65 -4.58 1.53
C LYS A 24 8.74 -3.47 2.09
N MET A 25 9.27 -2.59 2.94
CA MET A 25 8.52 -1.44 3.44
C MET A 25 8.11 -0.49 2.31
N LEU A 26 8.99 -0.25 1.34
CA LEU A 26 8.69 0.58 0.16
C LEU A 26 7.63 -0.06 -0.74
N GLU A 27 7.72 -1.36 -1.00
CA GLU A 27 6.71 -2.13 -1.76
C GLU A 27 5.33 -2.01 -1.10
N LEU A 28 5.25 -2.24 0.22
CA LEU A 28 3.99 -2.16 0.97
C LEU A 28 3.42 -0.74 1.02
N ALA A 29 4.27 0.30 1.03
CA ALA A 29 3.81 1.68 0.95
C ALA A 29 3.15 2.00 -0.40
N GLN A 30 3.72 1.49 -1.51
CA GLN A 30 3.12 1.63 -2.85
C GLN A 30 1.79 0.87 -2.94
N ASP A 31 1.66 -0.28 -2.29
CA ASP A 31 0.40 -1.02 -2.26
C ASP A 31 -0.69 -0.30 -1.47
N ILE A 32 -0.34 0.43 -0.40
CA ILE A 32 -1.28 1.35 0.28
C ILE A 32 -1.73 2.46 -0.67
N GLU A 33 -0.80 3.06 -1.43
CA GLU A 33 -1.13 4.12 -2.39
C GLU A 33 -2.13 3.63 -3.44
N LYS A 34 -1.84 2.49 -4.09
CA LYS A 34 -2.74 1.85 -5.06
C LYS A 34 -4.11 1.56 -4.46
N LEU A 35 -4.14 0.98 -3.26
CA LEU A 35 -5.39 0.67 -2.57
C LEU A 35 -6.23 1.94 -2.34
N THR A 36 -5.58 3.06 -1.98
CA THR A 36 -6.27 4.35 -1.79
C THR A 36 -6.72 5.00 -3.11
N MET A 37 -6.01 4.78 -4.21
CA MET A 37 -6.42 5.25 -5.54
C MET A 37 -7.68 4.53 -6.01
N VAL A 38 -7.70 3.19 -5.91
CA VAL A 38 -8.87 2.37 -6.23
C VAL A 38 -10.07 2.76 -5.38
N ALA A 39 -9.87 2.96 -4.07
CA ALA A 39 -10.94 3.37 -3.17
C ALA A 39 -11.51 4.76 -3.45
N ARG A 40 -10.70 5.67 -4.03
CA ARG A 40 -11.13 7.01 -4.45
C ARG A 40 -11.76 7.04 -5.84
N GLY A 41 -11.88 5.89 -6.51
CA GLY A 41 -12.37 5.82 -7.90
C GLY A 41 -11.38 6.36 -8.92
N GLY A 42 -10.10 6.53 -8.54
CA GLY A 42 -9.04 6.98 -9.43
C GLY A 42 -8.62 5.86 -10.37
N ASN A 43 -8.73 6.10 -11.67
CA ASN A 43 -8.14 5.23 -12.68
C ASN A 43 -6.61 5.44 -12.66
N PRO A 44 -5.77 4.40 -12.44
CA PRO A 44 -4.32 4.54 -12.37
C PRO A 44 -3.68 5.05 -13.69
N ASP A 45 -4.44 5.03 -14.79
CA ASP A 45 -4.04 5.53 -16.11
C ASP A 45 -4.13 7.08 -16.23
N GLN A 46 -4.66 7.78 -15.23
CA GLN A 46 -4.84 9.23 -15.28
C GLN A 46 -3.67 10.06 -14.74
N ASN A 47 -2.52 9.44 -14.42
CA ASN A 47 -1.31 10.21 -14.13
C ASN A 47 -0.63 10.67 -15.43
N SER A 48 -1.28 11.61 -16.12
CA SER A 48 -0.65 12.49 -17.11
C SER A 48 -0.27 13.80 -16.40
N GLY A 49 0.87 13.82 -15.70
CA GLY A 49 1.35 15.02 -15.00
C GLY A 49 2.48 14.77 -14.02
#